data_AF-A0A0U2V305-F1
#
_entry.id   AF-A0A0U2V305-F1
#
_cell.length_a   1.000
_cell.length_b   1.000
_cell.length_c   1.000
_cell.angle_alpha   90.00
_cell.angle_beta   90.00
_cell.angle_gamma   90.00
#
_symmetry.space_group_name_H-M   'P 1'
#
loop_
_entity.id
_entity.type
_entity.pdbx_description
1 polymer ?
#
loop_
_entity_poly.entity_id
_entity_poly.type
_entity_poly.pdbx_seq_one_letter_code
_entity_poly.pdbx_strand_id
1 'polypeptide(L)' 'MTRFLYWLVKLGWYFVITVIATSYWKGLGWWFLVICAVVLLLGDELIRKIFNK' A
#
# COMPACT_ATOMS: atom_id res chain seq x y z
N MET A 1 -6.52 16.77 -14.17
CA MET A 1 -7.08 16.55 -12.82
C MET A 1 -6.82 15.14 -12.26
N THR A 2 -6.88 14.07 -13.07
CA THR A 2 -6.72 12.67 -12.61
C THR A 2 -5.35 12.36 -11.98
N ARG A 3 -4.25 12.96 -12.42
CA ARG A 3 -2.91 12.74 -11.82
C ARG A 3 -2.81 13.13 -10.34
N PHE A 4 -3.58 14.12 -9.89
CA PHE A 4 -3.51 14.61 -8.52
C PHE A 4 -4.20 13.64 -7.55
N LEU A 5 -5.39 13.13 -7.91
CA LEU A 5 -6.03 12.09 -7.11
C LEU A 5 -5.21 10.78 -7.11
N TYR A 6 -4.58 10.41 -8.24
CA TYR A 6 -3.70 9.23 -8.27
C TYR A 6 -2.59 9.34 -7.22
N TRP A 7 -1.94 10.51 -7.14
CA TRP A 7 -0.91 10.77 -6.13
C TRP A 7 -1.45 10.79 -4.70
N LEU A 8 -2.63 11.37 -4.48
CA LEU A 8 -3.27 11.43 -3.17
C LEU A 8 -3.65 10.03 -2.65
N VAL A 9 -4.24 9.21 -3.52
CA VAL A 9 -4.58 7.81 -3.21
C VAL A 9 -3.31 6.99 -2.99
N LYS A 10 -2.27 7.20 -3.80
CA LYS A 10 -0.98 6.52 -3.63
C LYS A 10 -0.32 6.86 -2.29
N LEU A 11 -0.31 8.14 -1.90
CA LEU A 11 0.19 8.59 -0.60
C LEU A 11 -0.62 8.00 0.56
N GLY A 12 -1.95 8.00 0.47
CA GLY A 12 -2.82 7.38 1.47
C GLY A 12 -2.56 5.88 1.61
N TRP A 13 -2.34 5.18 0.49
CA TRP A 13 -2.04 3.76 0.49
C TRP A 13 -0.69 3.44 1.16
N TYR A 14 0.36 4.20 0.83
CA TYR A 14 1.66 4.09 1.51
C TYR A 14 1.53 4.34 3.01
N PHE A 15 0.72 5.32 3.42
CA PHE A 15 0.50 5.63 4.84
C PHE A 15 -0.18 4.46 5.57
N VAL A 16 -1.24 3.90 4.98
CA VAL A 16 -1.95 2.73 5.54
C VAL A 16 -1.01 1.53 5.67
N ILE A 17 -0.22 1.24 4.64
CA ILE A 17 0.74 0.13 4.70
C ILE A 17 1.80 0.39 5.77
N THR A 18 2.31 1.61 5.91
CA THR A 18 3.33 1.93 6.91
C THR A 18 2.78 1.80 8.33
N VAL A 19 1.53 2.22 8.56
CA VAL A 19 0.85 2.07 9.85
C VAL A 19 0.61 0.61 10.19
N ILE A 20 0.06 -0.17 9.24
CA ILE A 20 -0.08 -1.62 9.38
C ILE A 20 1.30 -2.24 9.61
N ALA A 21 2.31 -1.77 8.88
CA ALA A 21 3.65 -2.27 8.97
C ALA A 21 4.19 -2.11 10.39
N THR A 22 4.23 -0.87 10.90
CA THR A 22 4.69 -0.55 12.24
C THR A 22 3.89 -1.25 13.33
N SER A 23 2.57 -1.38 13.17
CA SER A 23 1.71 -1.96 14.20
C SER A 23 1.88 -3.48 14.33
N TYR A 24 2.13 -4.18 13.23
CA TYR A 24 2.25 -5.65 13.20
C TYR A 24 3.71 -6.15 13.18
N TRP A 25 4.69 -5.28 12.88
CA TRP A 25 6.12 -5.60 12.93
C TRP A 25 6.56 -6.14 14.29
N LYS A 26 5.96 -5.61 15.38
CA LYS A 26 6.28 -6.06 16.75
C LYS A 26 5.88 -7.51 17.04
N GLY A 27 4.96 -8.10 16.26
CA GLY A 27 4.39 -9.42 16.56
C GLY A 27 4.82 -10.56 15.62
N LEU A 28 5.08 -10.28 14.34
CA LEU A 28 5.09 -11.33 13.30
C LEU A 28 6.45 -11.65 12.66
N GLY A 29 7.52 -10.91 12.99
CA GLY A 29 8.87 -11.19 12.47
C GLY A 29 8.96 -11.13 10.93
N TRP A 30 9.89 -11.87 10.32
CA TRP A 30 10.17 -11.81 8.86
C TRP A 30 9.01 -12.17 7.93
N TRP A 31 8.03 -12.95 8.38
CA TRP A 31 6.82 -13.25 7.59
C TRP A 31 5.97 -12.01 7.33
N PHE A 32 6.10 -11.02 8.20
CA PHE A 32 5.38 -9.77 8.10
C PHE A 32 5.85 -8.90 6.91
N LEU A 33 7.15 -8.94 6.61
CA LEU A 33 7.74 -8.25 5.45
C LEU A 33 7.17 -8.78 4.13
N VAL A 34 6.97 -10.11 4.03
CA VAL A 34 6.41 -10.74 2.83
C VAL A 34 4.96 -10.30 2.62
N ILE A 35 4.16 -10.29 3.69
CA ILE A 35 2.75 -9.87 3.62
C ILE A 35 2.66 -8.37 3.26
N CYS A 36 3.49 -7.52 3.87
CA CYS A 36 3.58 -6.11 3.50
C CYS A 36 3.93 -5.91 2.03
N ALA A 37 4.91 -6.66 1.50
CA ALA A 37 5.29 -6.57 0.09
C ALA A 37 4.15 -6.99 -0.85
N VAL A 38 3.43 -8.07 -0.51
CA VAL A 38 2.27 -8.55 -1.27
C VAL A 38 1.12 -7.53 -1.27
N VAL A 39 0.80 -6.95 -0.10
CA VAL A 39 -0.24 -5.91 0.02
C VAL A 39 0.14 -4.63 -0.74
N LEU A 40 1.44 -4.28 -0.74
CA LEU A 40 1.95 -3.12 -1.47
C LEU A 40 1.83 -3.33 -2.99
N LEU A 41 2.20 -4.52 -3.49
CA LEU A 41 2.03 -4.90 -4.89
C LEU A 41 0.56 -4.94 -5.32
N LEU A 42 -0.30 -5.61 -4.54
CA LEU A 42 -1.74 -5.70 -4.82
C LEU A 42 -2.40 -4.32 -4.84
N GLY A 43 -2.02 -3.46 -3.89
CA GLY A 43 -2.55 -2.11 -3.82
C GLY A 43 -2.10 -1.22 -4.97
N ASP A 44 -0.83 -1.28 -5.37
CA ASP A 44 -0.35 -0.53 -6.55
C ASP A 44 -1.06 -1.01 -7.82
N GLU A 45 -1.27 -2.33 -7.99
CA GLU A 45 -2.10 -2.86 -9.08
C GLU A 45 -3.55 -2.40 -9.03
N LEU A 46 -4.18 -2.41 -7.86
CA LEU A 46 -5.58 -1.99 -7.69
C LEU A 46 -5.75 -0.50 -8.00
N ILE A 47 -4.87 0.35 -7.47
CA ILE A 47 -4.86 1.79 -7.73
C ILE A 47 -4.60 2.04 -9.21
N ARG A 48 -3.65 1.31 -9.81
CA ARG A 48 -3.38 1.41 -11.24
C ARG A 48 -4.59 0.96 -12.06
N LYS A 49 -5.32 -0.08 -11.67
CA LYS A 49 -6.53 -0.55 -12.38
C LYS A 49 -7.71 0.41 -12.26
N ILE A 50 -7.83 1.12 -11.14
CA ILE A 50 -8.88 2.13 -10.92
C ILE A 50 -8.58 3.43 -11.67
N PHE A 51 -7.31 3.83 -11.74
CA PHE A 51 -6.89 5.08 -12.39
C PHE A 51 -6.52 4.95 -13.87
N ASN A 52 -6.09 3.76 -14.30
CA ASN A 52 -5.85 3.44 -15.70
C ASN A 52 -7.19 2.95 -16.27
N LYS A 53 -7.97 3.91 -16.75
CA LYS A 53 -9.18 3.67 -17.53
C LYS A 53 -8.81 3.17 -18.92
#